data_AF-A0A356IDE2-F1
#
_entry.id   AF-A0A356IDE2-F1
#
_cell.length_a   1.000
_cell.length_b   1.000
_cell.length_c   1.000
_cell.angle_alpha   90.00
_cell.angle_beta   90.00
_cell.angle_gamma   90.00
#
_symmetry.space_group_name_H-M   'P 1'
#
loop_
_entity.id
_entity.type
_entity.pdbx_description
1 polymer ?
#
loop_
_entity_poly.entity_id
_entity_poly.type
_entity_poly.pdbx_seq_one_letter_code
_entity_poly.pdbx_strand_id
1 'polypeptide(L)'
;MNRVRRLTGFWMACSLVCTGWAFGQPSTGMIPAPPRGSQGDGPYQRLIIKGATVIDGTGAPARGPVDIVVEGNRIVSVRGVGSPRTPIAESARPQGAIHEIDAHGMFVMPGFI
;
A
#
# COMPACT_ATOMS: atom_id res chain seq x y z
N MET A 1 62.91 -56.30 -26.33
CA MET A 1 63.31 -55.05 -27.02
C MET A 1 62.24 -54.62 -28.01
N ASN A 2 61.65 -53.45 -27.73
CA ASN A 2 61.12 -52.42 -28.64
C ASN A 2 60.50 -52.83 -29.98
N ARG A 3 59.19 -52.57 -30.12
CA ARG A 3 58.70 -51.64 -31.16
C ARG A 3 57.23 -51.23 -30.95
N VAL A 4 57.09 -50.01 -30.45
CA VAL A 4 56.10 -48.97 -30.80
C VAL A 4 55.22 -49.30 -32.01
N ARG A 5 53.89 -49.25 -31.86
CA ARG A 5 52.96 -48.50 -32.75
C ARG A 5 51.47 -48.72 -32.43
N ARG A 6 50.75 -47.59 -32.35
CA ARG A 6 49.32 -47.37 -32.68
C ARG A 6 48.37 -47.93 -31.60
N LEU A 7 47.32 -47.27 -31.12
CA LEU A 7 46.40 -46.29 -31.68
C LEU A 7 45.97 -45.33 -30.53
N THR A 8 46.31 -44.04 -30.55
CA THR A 8 45.42 -42.94 -31.01
C THR A 8 43.99 -43.39 -31.37
N GLY A 9 43.06 -43.33 -30.40
CA GLY A 9 41.65 -43.61 -30.73
C GLY A 9 40.64 -43.70 -29.58
N PHE A 10 40.92 -43.15 -28.39
CA PHE A 10 39.98 -43.24 -27.27
C PHE A 10 39.80 -41.93 -26.49
N TRP A 11 39.92 -40.80 -27.18
CA TRP A 11 39.59 -39.46 -26.66
C TRP A 11 38.29 -38.93 -27.28
N MET A 12 37.33 -39.82 -27.52
CA MET A 12 36.09 -39.51 -28.22
C MET A 12 34.89 -40.25 -27.60
N ALA A 13 34.76 -40.20 -26.28
CA ALA A 13 33.64 -40.82 -25.58
C ALA A 13 33.34 -40.16 -24.22
N CYS A 14 33.43 -38.83 -24.12
CA CYS A 14 32.95 -38.10 -22.94
C CYS A 14 32.55 -36.66 -23.30
N SER A 15 31.69 -36.52 -24.31
CA SER A 15 31.12 -35.22 -24.72
C SER A 15 29.59 -35.21 -24.64
N LEU A 16 28.98 -36.22 -24.00
CA LEU A 16 27.57 -36.56 -24.16
C LEU A 16 26.78 -36.59 -22.84
N VAL A 17 27.15 -35.75 -21.86
CA VAL A 17 26.47 -35.72 -20.54
C VAL A 17 26.00 -34.33 -20.07
N CYS A 18 26.34 -33.21 -20.73
CA CYS A 18 26.00 -31.88 -20.19
C CYS A 18 24.85 -31.12 -20.88
N THR A 19 24.19 -31.66 -21.90
CA THR A 19 23.11 -30.94 -22.62
C THR A 19 21.73 -31.00 -21.95
N GLY A 20 21.63 -31.39 -20.67
CA GLY A 20 20.37 -31.71 -20.01
C GLY A 20 19.79 -30.66 -19.05
N TRP A 21 20.35 -29.46 -18.94
CA TRP A 21 19.92 -28.46 -17.95
C TRP A 21 19.54 -27.14 -18.61
N ALA A 22 18.57 -27.21 -19.52
CA ALA A 22 17.74 -26.05 -19.85
C ALA A 22 16.36 -26.25 -19.23
N PHE A 23 16.29 -26.35 -17.90
CA PHE A 23 15.04 -26.13 -17.19
C PHE A 23 14.70 -24.65 -17.33
N GLY A 24 13.93 -24.31 -18.38
CA GLY A 24 13.24 -23.04 -18.44
C GLY A 24 12.39 -22.92 -17.17
N GLN A 25 12.54 -21.83 -16.44
CA GLN A 25 11.70 -21.60 -15.27
C GLN A 25 10.24 -21.62 -15.74
N PRO A 26 9.38 -22.49 -15.18
CA PRO A 26 7.95 -22.33 -15.41
C PRO A 26 7.62 -20.93 -14.91
N SER A 27 7.16 -20.06 -15.80
CA SER A 27 6.61 -18.78 -15.42
C SER A 27 5.36 -19.07 -14.61
N THR A 28 5.50 -19.19 -13.29
CA THR A 28 4.37 -19.11 -12.39
C THR A 28 3.74 -17.76 -12.66
N GLY A 29 2.64 -17.79 -13.41
CA GLY A 29 1.85 -16.61 -13.73
C GLY A 29 1.54 -15.85 -12.44
N MET A 30 1.39 -14.53 -12.57
CA MET A 30 1.06 -13.64 -11.46
C MET A 30 -0.01 -14.27 -10.57
N ILE A 31 0.32 -14.51 -9.29
CA ILE A 31 -0.68 -14.96 -8.32
C ILE A 31 -1.66 -13.80 -8.13
N PRO A 32 -2.96 -13.99 -8.40
CA PRO A 32 -3.94 -12.94 -8.24
C PRO A 32 -3.99 -12.49 -6.78
N ALA A 33 -4.17 -11.19 -6.56
CA ALA A 33 -4.37 -10.66 -5.22
C ALA A 33 -5.60 -11.36 -4.57
N PRO A 34 -5.56 -11.65 -3.26
CA PRO A 34 -6.71 -12.20 -2.55
C PRO A 34 -7.96 -11.33 -2.77
N PRO A 35 -9.16 -11.92 -2.80
CA PRO A 35 -10.41 -11.16 -2.84
C PRO A 35 -10.44 -10.15 -1.69
N ARG A 36 -10.81 -8.89 -1.98
CA ARG A 36 -10.84 -7.79 -0.99
C ARG A 36 -11.91 -7.95 0.11
N GLY A 37 -12.67 -9.06 0.10
CA GLY A 37 -13.65 -9.40 1.14
C GLY A 37 -14.54 -8.22 1.54
N SER A 38 -14.76 -8.07 2.86
CA SER A 38 -15.49 -6.97 3.48
C SER A 38 -14.56 -5.87 4.03
N GLN A 39 -13.43 -5.56 3.37
CA GLN A 39 -12.41 -4.61 3.88
C GLN A 39 -12.83 -3.13 3.84
N GLY A 40 -14.14 -2.84 3.82
CA GLY A 40 -14.69 -1.51 3.89
C GLY A 40 -15.98 -1.51 4.70
N ASP A 41 -15.97 -0.79 5.82
CA ASP A 41 -17.12 -0.68 6.74
C ASP A 41 -18.13 0.41 6.31
N GLY A 42 -17.82 1.18 5.25
CA GLY A 42 -18.68 2.23 4.69
C GLY A 42 -19.62 1.72 3.57
N PRO A 43 -20.61 2.53 3.14
CA PRO A 43 -20.74 3.97 3.38
C PRO A 43 -21.51 4.30 4.67
N TYR A 44 -20.92 5.15 5.51
CA TYR A 44 -21.61 5.71 6.67
C TYR A 44 -22.55 6.84 6.25
N GLN A 45 -23.73 6.93 6.90
CA GLN A 45 -24.63 8.07 6.69
C GLN A 45 -23.96 9.39 7.06
N ARG A 46 -23.23 9.40 8.19
CA ARG A 46 -22.43 10.54 8.65
C ARG A 46 -21.21 10.04 9.41
N LEU A 47 -20.04 10.25 8.81
CA LEU A 47 -18.72 9.96 9.38
C LEU A 47 -18.08 11.28 9.81
N ILE A 48 -17.53 11.32 11.02
CA ILE A 48 -16.72 12.44 11.51
C ILE A 48 -15.32 11.94 11.84
N ILE A 49 -14.32 12.50 11.16
CA ILE A 49 -12.90 12.25 11.45
C ILE A 49 -12.42 13.42 12.30
N LYS A 50 -12.02 13.16 13.54
CA LYS A 50 -11.70 14.19 14.53
C LYS A 50 -10.20 14.45 14.62
N GLY A 51 -9.82 15.72 14.65
CA GLY A 51 -8.50 16.16 15.09
C GLY A 51 -7.33 15.82 14.17
N ALA A 52 -7.59 15.54 12.90
CA ALA A 52 -6.57 15.19 11.92
C ALA A 52 -5.70 16.38 11.53
N THR A 53 -4.48 16.09 11.08
CA THR A 53 -3.68 17.05 10.33
C THR A 53 -3.87 16.79 8.83
N VAL A 54 -4.43 17.76 8.11
CA VAL A 54 -4.75 17.65 6.69
C VAL A 54 -3.58 18.14 5.85
N ILE A 55 -3.19 17.31 4.90
CA ILE A 55 -2.31 17.64 3.79
C ILE A 55 -3.21 17.63 2.56
N ASP A 56 -3.41 18.76 1.90
CA ASP A 56 -4.41 18.91 0.82
C ASP A 56 -3.86 18.63 -0.58
N GLY A 57 -2.57 18.32 -0.71
CA GLY A 57 -1.92 18.04 -2.00
C GLY A 57 -1.63 19.28 -2.84
N THR A 58 -1.91 20.50 -2.36
CA THR A 58 -1.64 21.76 -3.07
C THR A 58 -0.18 22.21 -2.96
N GLY A 59 0.62 21.57 -2.10
CA GLY A 59 1.95 22.01 -1.71
C GLY A 59 1.96 23.04 -0.57
N ALA A 60 0.79 23.47 -0.08
CA ALA A 60 0.69 24.30 1.11
C ALA A 60 1.14 23.53 2.38
N PRO A 61 1.50 24.24 3.46
CA PRO A 61 1.78 23.62 4.75
C PRO A 61 0.58 22.83 5.28
N ALA A 62 0.86 21.74 6.00
CA ALA A 62 -0.17 20.93 6.62
C ALA A 62 -1.00 21.74 7.64
N ARG A 63 -2.32 21.54 7.66
CA ARG A 63 -3.26 22.26 8.54
C ARG A 63 -3.90 21.31 9.53
N GLY A 64 -3.85 21.63 10.82
CA GLY A 64 -4.39 20.77 11.89
C GLY A 64 -4.39 21.49 13.23
N PRO A 65 -5.20 21.06 14.21
CA PRO A 65 -6.20 19.98 14.16
C PRO A 65 -7.48 20.38 13.38
N VAL A 66 -7.94 19.48 12.51
CA VAL A 66 -9.12 19.65 11.65
C VAL A 66 -10.08 18.48 11.84
N ASP A 67 -11.37 18.81 11.93
CA ASP A 67 -12.46 17.85 11.92
C ASP A 67 -13.08 17.81 10.50
N ILE A 68 -13.22 16.60 9.95
CA ILE A 68 -13.76 16.36 8.61
C ILE A 68 -15.08 15.62 8.74
N VAL A 69 -16.12 16.11 8.06
CA VAL A 69 -17.42 15.46 8.01
C VAL A 69 -17.65 14.89 6.61
N VAL A 70 -17.98 13.61 6.56
CA VAL A 70 -18.28 12.87 5.33
C VAL A 70 -19.70 12.32 5.41
N GLU A 71 -20.51 12.60 4.39
CA GLU A 71 -21.89 12.13 4.27
C GLU A 71 -22.11 11.61 2.86
N GLY A 72 -22.69 10.40 2.74
CA GLY A 72 -23.02 9.83 1.43
C GLY A 72 -21.84 9.78 0.46
N ASN A 73 -20.64 9.43 0.95
CA ASN A 73 -19.38 9.41 0.20
C ASN A 73 -18.89 10.78 -0.30
N ARG A 74 -19.35 11.87 0.30
CA ARG A 74 -18.92 13.23 -0.01
C ARG A 74 -18.41 13.94 1.23
N ILE A 75 -17.30 14.66 1.08
CA ILE A 75 -16.80 15.58 2.11
C ILE A 75 -17.74 16.80 2.13
N VAL A 76 -18.52 16.95 3.21
CA VAL A 76 -19.48 18.06 3.35
C VAL A 76 -18.91 19.23 4.14
N SER A 77 -17.92 18.99 5.00
CA SER A 77 -17.29 20.03 5.81
C SER A 77 -15.87 19.65 6.20
N VAL A 78 -14.99 20.66 6.22
CA VAL A 78 -13.62 20.60 6.73
C VAL A 78 -13.44 21.80 7.66
N ARG A 79 -13.35 21.57 8.97
CA ARG A 79 -13.32 22.65 9.97
C ARG A 79 -12.09 22.56 10.84
N GLY A 80 -11.31 23.64 10.91
CA GLY A 80 -10.24 23.76 11.91
C GLY A 80 -10.86 23.90 13.31
N VAL A 81 -10.45 23.04 14.24
CA VAL A 81 -10.97 23.02 15.62
C VAL A 81 -10.00 23.61 16.64
N GLY A 82 -8.83 24.06 16.19
CA GLY A 82 -7.87 24.75 17.05
C GLY A 82 -6.49 24.87 16.42
N SER A 83 -5.50 25.04 17.28
CA SER A 83 -4.08 25.07 16.94
C SER A 83 -3.37 23.88 17.59
N PRO A 84 -2.29 23.34 17.00
CA PRO A 84 -1.52 22.27 17.61
C PRO A 84 -1.03 22.68 19.00
N ARG A 85 -1.14 21.75 19.98
CA ARG A 85 -0.77 21.95 21.40
C ARG A 85 -1.69 22.87 22.22
N THR A 86 -2.81 23.34 21.67
CA THR A 86 -3.83 24.08 22.44
C THR A 86 -5.03 23.16 22.73
N PRO A 87 -5.67 23.26 23.92
CA PRO A 87 -6.91 22.56 24.18
C PRO A 87 -7.98 22.89 23.13
N ILE A 88 -8.62 21.86 22.59
CA ILE A 88 -9.68 21.99 21.59
C ILE A 88 -11.01 22.24 22.30
N ALA A 89 -11.75 23.26 21.88
CA ALA A 89 -13.08 23.52 22.40
C ALA A 89 -14.07 22.51 21.80
N GLU A 90 -14.60 21.61 22.64
CA GLU A 90 -15.53 20.56 22.19
C GLU A 90 -16.81 21.14 21.59
N SER A 91 -17.24 22.32 22.03
CA SER A 91 -18.39 23.05 21.48
C SER A 91 -18.22 23.48 20.02
N ALA A 92 -16.97 23.59 19.54
CA ALA A 92 -16.71 23.97 18.14
C ALA A 92 -16.73 22.77 17.18
N ARG A 93 -16.71 21.54 17.73
CA ARG A 93 -16.64 20.31 16.94
C ARG A 93 -17.98 19.98 16.27
N PRO A 94 -17.97 19.42 15.05
CA PRO A 94 -19.17 18.89 14.42
C PRO A 94 -19.76 17.73 15.24
N GLN A 95 -21.08 17.72 15.41
CA GLN A 95 -21.81 16.70 16.18
C GLN A 95 -22.61 15.76 15.26
N GLY A 96 -23.19 14.71 15.87
CA GLY A 96 -24.13 13.79 15.19
C GLY A 96 -23.44 12.71 14.35
N ALA A 97 -22.21 12.33 14.68
CA ALA A 97 -21.54 11.21 14.03
C ALA A 97 -22.34 9.90 14.23
N ILE A 98 -22.64 9.20 13.13
CA ILE A 98 -23.03 7.78 13.20
C ILE A 98 -21.79 6.92 13.36
N HIS A 99 -20.70 7.34 12.74
CA HIS A 99 -19.38 6.75 12.91
C HIS A 99 -18.35 7.85 13.16
N GLU A 100 -17.46 7.62 14.11
CA GLU A 100 -16.42 8.57 14.50
C GLU A 100 -15.06 7.90 14.44
N ILE A 101 -14.11 8.60 13.83
CA ILE A 101 -12.71 8.18 13.78
C ILE A 101 -11.91 9.24 14.53
N ASP A 102 -11.26 8.84 15.63
CA ASP A 102 -10.28 9.68 16.29
C ASP A 102 -8.98 9.67 15.47
N ALA A 103 -8.63 10.81 14.90
CA ALA A 103 -7.45 11.03 14.09
C ALA A 103 -6.45 12.02 14.73
N HIS A 104 -6.50 12.18 16.05
CA HIS A 104 -5.53 12.98 16.76
C HIS A 104 -4.09 12.51 16.53
N GLY A 105 -3.23 13.42 16.06
CA GLY A 105 -1.84 13.12 15.71
C GLY A 105 -1.67 12.33 14.41
N MET A 106 -2.76 11.98 13.73
CA MET A 106 -2.74 11.32 12.43
C MET A 106 -2.83 12.33 11.29
N PHE A 107 -2.49 11.86 10.09
CA PHE A 107 -2.53 12.66 8.87
C PHE A 107 -3.62 12.18 7.94
N VAL A 108 -4.29 13.12 7.30
CA VAL A 108 -5.25 12.86 6.22
C VAL A 108 -4.69 13.45 4.93
N MET A 109 -4.69 12.61 3.89
CA MET A 109 -4.19 12.94 2.55
C MET A 109 -5.26 12.66 1.50
N PRO A 110 -5.18 13.29 0.32
CA PRO A 110 -6.00 12.91 -0.81
C PRO A 110 -5.67 11.49 -1.24
N GLY A 111 -6.66 10.79 -1.80
CA GLY A 111 -6.41 9.49 -2.43
C GLY A 111 -5.43 9.61 -3.59
N PHE A 112 -4.58 8.60 -3.76
CA PHE A 112 -3.67 8.53 -4.91
C PHE A 112 -4.47 8.42 -6.21
N ILE A 113 -3.97 9.09 -7.25
CA ILE A 113 -4.46 9.01 -8.63
C ILE A 113 -3.51 8.17 -9.48
#